data_AF-A0A857KN51-F1
#
_entry.id   AF-A0A857KN51-F1
#
_cell.length_a   1.000
_cell.length_b   1.000
_cell.length_c   1.000
_cell.angle_alpha   90.00
_cell.angle_beta   90.00
_cell.angle_gamma   90.00
#
_symmetry.space_group_name_H-M   'P 1'
#
loop_
_entity.id
_entity.type
_entity.pdbx_description
1 polymer ?
#
loop_
_entity_poly.entity_id
_entity_poly.type
_entity_poly.pdbx_seq_one_letter_code
_entity_poly.pdbx_strand_id
1 'polypeptide(L)'
;MTDIVIPLATGAAALDELDRVDWESLAHAYGIGRGDDDAPHTDVAGSLRGLSITDPDHEPQCGTGTTVGETSAFDDAIYLLYGNIWHQGTIYQATAYAVPFLVAYAAGDNTPQQQRRSIIELLAFIGIASSFEAPEGYYAGSWGSTNVGPNTRAAIATSADRLRPMADDPELRPVIDALLRLPDNPEQAATALSALVDD
;
A
#
# COMPACT_ATOMS: atom_id res chain seq x y z
N MET A 1 0.63 -4.63 20.95
CA MET A 1 0.06 -4.39 19.61
C MET A 1 0.09 -2.89 19.46
N THR A 2 0.92 -2.35 18.57
CA THR A 2 0.94 -0.91 18.31
C THR A 2 -0.36 -0.57 17.58
N ASP A 3 -1.05 0.48 18.00
CA ASP A 3 -2.30 0.88 17.37
C ASP A 3 -2.02 1.33 15.92
N ILE A 4 -2.85 0.87 14.97
CA ILE A 4 -2.77 1.32 13.57
C ILE A 4 -2.99 2.83 13.55
N VAL A 5 -2.02 3.56 13.01
CA VAL A 5 -2.08 5.02 12.90
C VAL A 5 -2.93 5.39 11.69
N ILE A 6 -3.97 6.18 11.92
CA ILE A 6 -4.76 6.80 10.86
C ILE A 6 -4.28 8.26 10.70
N PRO A 7 -3.79 8.66 9.51
CA PRO A 7 -3.40 10.05 9.27
C PRO A 7 -4.64 10.94 9.33
N LEU A 8 -4.51 12.15 9.86
CA LEU A 8 -5.62 13.09 9.97
C LEU A 8 -5.89 13.80 8.63
N ALA A 9 -4.83 14.10 7.89
CA ALA A 9 -4.90 14.71 6.57
C ALA A 9 -5.23 13.70 5.45
N THR A 10 -5.45 14.23 4.24
CA THR A 10 -5.58 13.48 2.97
C THR A 10 -4.65 14.06 1.92
N GLY A 11 -4.45 13.34 0.82
CA GLY A 11 -3.48 13.70 -0.23
C GLY A 11 -2.04 13.68 0.28
N ALA A 12 -1.17 14.48 -0.33
CA ALA A 12 0.24 14.56 0.04
C ALA A 12 0.48 14.88 1.53
N ALA A 13 -0.35 15.74 2.13
CA ALA A 13 -0.22 16.13 3.53
C ALA A 13 -0.41 14.96 4.52
N ALA A 14 -1.08 13.87 4.12
CA ALA A 14 -1.18 12.67 4.94
C ALA A 14 0.19 12.01 5.16
N LEU A 15 1.14 12.19 4.22
CA LEU A 15 2.44 11.56 4.24
C LEU A 15 3.44 12.29 5.18
N ASP A 16 3.14 13.53 5.56
CA ASP A 16 3.89 14.25 6.60
C ASP A 16 3.69 13.63 8.00
N GLU A 17 2.67 12.77 8.15
CA GLU A 17 2.34 12.09 9.40
C GLU A 17 3.01 10.71 9.55
N LEU A 18 3.85 10.29 8.61
CA LEU A 18 4.48 8.95 8.60
C LEU A 18 5.37 8.69 9.81
N ASP A 19 5.96 9.73 10.41
CA ASP A 19 6.81 9.61 11.60
C ASP A 19 6.04 9.24 12.88
N ARG A 20 4.70 9.17 12.80
CA ARG A 20 3.85 8.65 13.89
C ARG A 20 3.90 7.12 14.01
N VAL A 21 4.40 6.42 12.99
CA VAL A 21 4.53 4.97 12.97
C VAL A 21 5.98 4.59 13.27
N ASP A 22 6.17 3.65 14.19
CA ASP A 22 7.47 3.06 14.49
C ASP A 22 7.85 2.02 13.42
N TRP A 23 8.23 2.50 12.24
CA TRP A 23 8.60 1.65 11.09
C TRP A 23 9.78 0.73 11.37
N GLU A 24 10.68 1.12 12.27
CA GLU A 24 11.85 0.32 12.68
C GLU A 24 11.46 -0.99 13.37
N SER A 25 10.25 -1.05 13.94
CA SER A 25 9.71 -2.24 14.59
C SER A 25 8.93 -3.19 13.67
N LEU A 26 8.74 -2.83 12.40
CA LEU A 26 7.84 -3.52 11.48
C LEU A 26 8.60 -4.32 10.43
N ALA A 27 8.23 -5.60 10.27
CA ALA A 27 8.76 -6.43 9.21
C ALA A 27 8.17 -6.07 7.83
N HIS A 28 9.01 -6.12 6.80
CA HIS A 28 8.66 -5.96 5.38
C HIS A 28 9.41 -7.03 4.54
N ALA A 29 9.31 -6.97 3.22
CA ALA A 29 9.82 -8.02 2.32
C ALA A 29 11.31 -8.37 2.47
N TYR A 30 12.12 -7.44 2.97
CA TYR A 30 13.58 -7.56 3.02
C TYR A 30 14.13 -7.59 4.46
N GLY A 31 13.28 -7.69 5.49
CA GLY A 31 13.73 -7.75 6.89
C GLY A 31 12.87 -6.94 7.86
N ILE A 32 13.52 -6.29 8.83
CA ILE A 32 12.90 -5.43 9.85
C ILE A 32 13.55 -4.04 9.77
N GLY A 33 12.71 -3.01 9.72
CA GLY A 33 13.10 -1.62 9.98
C GLY A 33 13.68 -0.82 8.81
N ARG A 34 13.95 0.47 9.09
CA ARG A 34 14.26 1.50 8.10
C ARG A 34 15.40 1.06 7.19
N GLY A 35 15.18 1.22 5.90
CA GLY A 35 16.16 0.84 4.93
C GLY A 35 17.49 1.56 5.05
N ASP A 36 18.54 0.87 4.64
CA ASP A 36 19.83 1.51 4.38
C ASP A 36 19.64 2.52 3.22
N ASP A 37 20.36 3.64 3.25
CA ASP A 37 20.31 4.64 2.18
C ASP A 37 20.75 4.00 0.82
N ASP A 38 21.56 2.94 0.89
CA ASP A 38 21.99 2.12 -0.24
C ASP A 38 20.96 1.05 -0.68
N ALA A 39 19.82 0.92 0.03
CA ALA A 39 18.79 -0.09 -0.20
C ALA A 39 17.37 0.51 -0.08
N PRO A 40 16.95 1.40 -0.99
CA PRO A 40 15.67 2.15 -0.88
C PRO A 40 14.42 1.27 -0.77
N HIS A 41 14.46 0.05 -1.30
CA HIS A 41 13.41 -0.97 -1.15
C HIS A 41 13.18 -1.42 0.31
N THR A 42 14.06 -1.03 1.23
CA THR A 42 13.93 -1.31 2.66
C THR A 42 13.33 -0.14 3.47
N ASP A 43 13.21 1.07 2.89
CA ASP A 43 12.54 2.21 3.55
C ASP A 43 11.07 2.34 3.09
N VAL A 44 10.16 1.69 3.80
CA VAL A 44 8.71 1.78 3.54
C VAL A 44 8.19 3.21 3.69
N ALA A 45 8.65 3.95 4.70
CA ALA A 45 8.22 5.33 4.93
C ALA A 45 8.75 6.26 3.83
N GLY A 46 10.00 6.10 3.42
CA GLY A 46 10.59 6.79 2.27
C GLY A 46 9.82 6.53 0.99
N SER A 47 9.47 5.26 0.72
CA SER A 47 8.64 4.87 -0.43
C SER A 47 7.28 5.57 -0.40
N LEU A 48 6.60 5.61 0.76
CA LEU A 48 5.34 6.32 0.92
C LEU A 48 5.50 7.83 0.69
N ARG A 49 6.54 8.47 1.22
CA ARG A 49 6.82 9.91 0.97
C ARG A 49 7.02 10.20 -0.51
N GLY A 50 7.69 9.30 -1.23
CA GLY A 50 7.95 9.41 -2.66
C GLY A 50 6.70 9.64 -3.51
N LEU A 51 5.54 9.14 -3.08
CA LEU A 51 4.26 9.36 -3.76
C LEU A 51 3.90 10.84 -3.92
N SER A 52 4.37 11.72 -3.02
CA SER A 52 4.08 13.16 -3.06
C SER A 52 5.12 14.01 -3.78
N ILE A 53 6.24 13.43 -4.19
CA ILE A 53 7.32 14.17 -4.83
C ILE A 53 6.88 14.55 -6.25
N THR A 54 6.91 15.85 -6.54
CA THR A 54 6.55 16.40 -7.86
C THR A 54 7.76 16.96 -8.61
N ASP A 55 8.96 16.72 -8.10
CA ASP A 55 10.20 17.20 -8.71
C ASP A 55 10.42 16.52 -10.07
N PRO A 56 10.43 17.27 -11.19
CA PRO A 56 10.68 16.69 -12.52
C PRO A 56 12.12 16.17 -12.68
N ASP A 57 13.06 16.65 -11.86
CA ASP A 57 14.46 16.24 -11.87
C ASP A 57 14.75 15.15 -10.81
N HIS A 58 13.71 14.42 -10.37
CA HIS A 58 13.87 13.31 -9.44
C HIS A 58 14.86 12.27 -9.99
N GLU A 59 15.92 12.05 -9.24
CA GLU A 59 16.86 10.95 -9.47
C GLU A 59 16.19 9.63 -9.07
N PRO A 60 16.03 8.66 -10.00
CA PRO A 60 15.38 7.40 -9.69
C PRO A 60 16.06 6.66 -8.54
N GLN A 61 15.28 6.25 -7.55
CA GLN A 61 15.81 5.55 -6.37
C GLN A 61 16.00 4.05 -6.63
N CYS A 62 15.20 3.46 -7.51
CA CYS A 62 15.37 2.05 -7.87
C CYS A 62 16.39 1.84 -8.97
N GLY A 63 17.17 0.77 -8.86
CA GLY A 63 18.07 0.27 -9.89
C GLY A 63 17.35 -0.32 -11.11
N THR A 64 16.25 0.30 -11.57
CA THR A 64 15.45 -0.06 -12.74
C THR A 64 16.24 0.03 -14.05
N GLY A 65 17.46 0.58 -14.02
CA GLY A 65 18.27 0.86 -15.21
C GLY A 65 17.71 2.04 -16.02
N THR A 66 16.82 2.81 -15.41
CA THR A 66 16.08 3.92 -16.03
C THR A 66 16.83 5.23 -15.77
N THR A 67 16.84 6.13 -16.75
CA THR A 67 17.50 7.44 -16.64
C THR A 67 16.58 8.50 -16.04
N VAL A 68 17.17 9.53 -15.44
CA VAL A 68 16.45 10.73 -14.92
C VAL A 68 15.52 11.28 -16.00
N GLY A 69 14.26 11.53 -15.62
CA GLY A 69 13.23 12.08 -16.50
C GLY A 69 12.44 11.06 -17.33
N GLU A 70 12.78 9.76 -17.26
CA GLU A 70 11.98 8.68 -17.89
C GLU A 70 10.88 8.13 -16.96
N THR A 71 11.02 8.31 -15.65
CA THR A 71 10.09 7.80 -14.63
C THR A 71 9.85 8.88 -13.60
N SER A 72 8.59 9.06 -13.18
CA SER A 72 8.27 10.06 -12.15
C SER A 72 8.59 9.51 -10.77
N ALA A 73 8.81 10.39 -9.78
CA ALA A 73 9.00 9.97 -8.39
C ALA A 73 7.83 9.12 -7.86
N PHE A 74 6.61 9.36 -8.36
CA PHE A 74 5.45 8.53 -8.03
C PHE A 74 5.59 7.09 -8.57
N ASP A 75 6.08 6.94 -9.80
CA ASP A 75 6.25 5.63 -10.43
C ASP A 75 7.36 4.81 -9.73
N ASP A 76 8.44 5.47 -9.31
CA ASP A 76 9.48 4.83 -8.50
C ASP A 76 8.96 4.44 -7.11
N ALA A 77 8.23 5.34 -6.45
CA ALA A 77 7.61 5.10 -5.16
C ALA A 77 6.62 3.94 -5.20
N ILE A 78 5.77 3.88 -6.23
CA ILE A 78 4.80 2.79 -6.34
C ILE A 78 5.50 1.46 -6.62
N TYR A 79 6.53 1.46 -7.47
CA TYR A 79 7.36 0.28 -7.71
C TYR A 79 8.01 -0.22 -6.41
N LEU A 80 8.56 0.67 -5.58
CA LEU A 80 9.13 0.33 -4.28
C LEU A 80 8.10 -0.28 -3.34
N LEU A 81 6.86 0.22 -3.33
CA LEU A 81 5.76 -0.32 -2.52
C LEU A 81 5.33 -1.72 -2.95
N TYR A 82 5.28 -1.97 -4.27
CA TYR A 82 5.17 -3.32 -4.86
C TYR A 82 6.39 -4.21 -4.56
N GLY A 83 7.52 -3.63 -4.14
CA GLY A 83 8.70 -4.36 -3.70
C GLY A 83 8.73 -4.66 -2.20
N ASN A 84 8.12 -3.82 -1.35
CA ASN A 84 8.38 -3.89 0.09
C ASN A 84 7.18 -4.29 0.96
N ILE A 85 5.97 -3.82 0.66
CA ILE A 85 4.75 -4.10 1.44
C ILE A 85 3.81 -5.09 0.77
N TRP A 86 3.95 -5.33 -0.53
CA TRP A 86 3.31 -6.44 -1.22
C TRP A 86 4.32 -7.04 -2.19
N HIS A 87 5.19 -7.95 -1.76
CA HIS A 87 6.23 -8.49 -2.64
C HIS A 87 5.82 -9.87 -3.17
N GLN A 88 5.67 -9.97 -4.50
CA GLN A 88 5.34 -11.22 -5.19
C GLN A 88 4.14 -11.96 -4.56
N GLY A 89 3.04 -11.22 -4.33
CA GLY A 89 1.82 -11.77 -3.73
C GLY A 89 1.81 -11.84 -2.21
N THR A 90 2.91 -11.48 -1.53
CA THR A 90 3.05 -11.63 -0.08
C THR A 90 2.99 -10.28 0.64
N ILE A 91 2.21 -10.18 1.71
CA ILE A 91 2.16 -9.00 2.59
C ILE A 91 2.82 -9.27 3.94
N TYR A 92 3.24 -8.19 4.61
CA TYR A 92 4.06 -8.23 5.82
C TYR A 92 3.47 -7.33 6.91
N GLN A 93 4.11 -7.30 8.07
CA GLN A 93 3.64 -6.50 9.22
C GLN A 93 3.52 -5.01 8.88
N ALA A 94 4.47 -4.44 8.12
CA ALA A 94 4.45 -3.05 7.69
C ALA A 94 3.25 -2.70 6.79
N THR A 95 2.69 -3.67 6.06
CA THR A 95 1.59 -3.45 5.12
C THR A 95 0.36 -2.87 5.80
N ALA A 96 -0.02 -3.41 6.97
CA ALA A 96 -1.17 -2.92 7.72
C ALA A 96 -1.01 -1.46 8.17
N TYR A 97 0.22 -1.00 8.39
CA TYR A 97 0.52 0.38 8.79
C TYR A 97 0.65 1.32 7.59
N ALA A 98 0.99 0.81 6.40
CA ALA A 98 1.00 1.59 5.17
C ALA A 98 -0.40 1.86 4.60
N VAL A 99 -1.33 0.90 4.76
CA VAL A 99 -2.70 0.98 4.20
C VAL A 99 -3.42 2.31 4.51
N PRO A 100 -3.46 2.82 5.76
CA PRO A 100 -4.17 4.08 6.04
C PRO A 100 -3.59 5.29 5.31
N PHE A 101 -2.27 5.31 5.08
CA PHE A 101 -1.59 6.38 4.36
C PHE A 101 -1.84 6.29 2.85
N LEU A 102 -1.82 5.08 2.28
CA LEU A 102 -2.21 4.85 0.88
C LEU A 102 -3.64 5.33 0.63
N VAL A 103 -4.59 4.93 1.48
CA VAL A 103 -5.99 5.37 1.37
C VAL A 103 -6.12 6.88 1.54
N ALA A 104 -5.43 7.47 2.51
CA ALA A 104 -5.48 8.91 2.75
C ALA A 104 -4.91 9.71 1.57
N TYR A 105 -3.81 9.25 0.99
CA TYR A 105 -3.23 9.85 -0.21
C TYR A 105 -4.21 9.78 -1.38
N ALA A 106 -4.78 8.59 -1.66
CA ALA A 106 -5.76 8.40 -2.73
C ALA A 106 -7.03 9.27 -2.57
N ALA A 107 -7.46 9.50 -1.33
CA ALA A 107 -8.62 10.32 -0.98
C ALA A 107 -8.37 11.84 -1.04
N GLY A 108 -7.16 12.29 -1.38
CA GLY A 108 -6.89 13.71 -1.60
C GLY A 108 -7.61 14.26 -2.83
N ASP A 109 -8.24 15.44 -2.69
CA ASP A 109 -8.93 16.12 -3.79
C ASP A 109 -7.98 16.45 -4.95
N ASN A 110 -6.72 16.77 -4.62
CA ASN A 110 -5.69 17.11 -5.59
C ASN A 110 -4.90 15.89 -6.09
N THR A 111 -5.23 14.68 -5.65
CA THR A 111 -4.54 13.47 -6.10
C THR A 111 -4.95 13.18 -7.55
N PRO A 112 -4.01 13.15 -8.50
CA PRO A 112 -4.28 12.83 -9.90
C PRO A 112 -5.02 11.50 -10.04
N GLN A 113 -5.99 11.42 -10.96
CA GLN A 113 -6.83 10.22 -11.12
C GLN A 113 -6.01 8.97 -11.42
N GLN A 114 -4.97 9.08 -12.25
CA GLN A 114 -4.10 7.94 -12.58
C GLN A 114 -3.34 7.43 -11.34
N GLN A 115 -2.81 8.33 -10.52
CA GLN A 115 -2.15 7.96 -9.26
C GLN A 115 -3.14 7.29 -8.30
N ARG A 116 -4.35 7.85 -8.17
CA ARG A 116 -5.43 7.24 -7.37
C ARG A 116 -5.71 5.81 -7.83
N ARG A 117 -5.83 5.57 -9.14
CA ARG A 117 -6.03 4.22 -9.72
C ARG A 117 -4.90 3.26 -9.33
N SER A 118 -3.64 3.66 -9.50
CA SER A 118 -2.48 2.83 -9.12
C SER A 118 -2.46 2.49 -7.63
N ILE A 119 -2.88 3.42 -6.76
CA ILE A 119 -2.99 3.14 -5.32
C ILE A 119 -4.13 2.16 -5.02
N ILE A 120 -5.31 2.33 -5.64
CA ILE A 120 -6.44 1.42 -5.45
C ILE A 120 -6.12 0.01 -5.96
N GLU A 121 -5.37 -0.10 -7.06
CA GLU A 121 -4.88 -1.37 -7.59
C GLU A 121 -3.91 -2.06 -6.60
N LEU A 122 -2.92 -1.34 -6.06
CA LEU A 122 -2.04 -1.89 -5.02
C LEU A 122 -2.85 -2.35 -3.78
N LEU A 123 -3.85 -1.58 -3.36
CA LEU A 123 -4.74 -1.97 -2.26
C LEU A 123 -5.54 -3.23 -2.57
N ALA A 124 -5.94 -3.45 -3.83
CA ALA A 124 -6.62 -4.67 -4.25
C ALA A 124 -5.70 -5.90 -4.09
N PHE A 125 -4.46 -5.81 -4.55
CA PHE A 125 -3.46 -6.86 -4.38
C PHE A 125 -3.14 -7.16 -2.91
N ILE A 126 -3.00 -6.12 -2.09
CA ILE A 126 -2.88 -6.24 -0.62
C ILE A 126 -4.10 -6.93 -0.03
N GLY A 127 -5.30 -6.55 -0.48
CA GLY A 127 -6.57 -7.14 -0.08
C GLY A 127 -6.64 -8.64 -0.35
N ILE A 128 -6.24 -9.08 -1.55
CA ILE A 128 -6.15 -10.50 -1.93
C ILE A 128 -5.21 -11.25 -0.99
N ALA A 129 -3.98 -10.76 -0.84
CA ALA A 129 -2.97 -11.38 0.01
C ALA A 129 -3.36 -11.41 1.50
N SER A 130 -4.21 -10.48 1.93
CA SER A 130 -4.72 -10.47 3.30
C SER A 130 -5.70 -11.61 3.59
N SER A 131 -6.26 -12.29 2.59
CA SER A 131 -7.35 -13.26 2.79
C SER A 131 -6.91 -14.64 3.26
N PHE A 132 -5.61 -14.97 3.17
CA PHE A 132 -5.04 -16.23 3.62
C PHE A 132 -3.63 -16.05 4.18
N GLU A 133 -3.22 -16.98 5.05
CA GLU A 133 -1.87 -17.03 5.61
C GLU A 133 -0.93 -17.79 4.66
N ALA A 134 0.34 -17.38 4.61
CA ALA A 134 1.40 -17.97 3.80
C ALA A 134 2.39 -18.75 4.69
N PRO A 135 2.08 -19.97 5.16
CA PRO A 135 2.81 -20.63 6.25
C PRO A 135 4.30 -20.92 5.99
N GLU A 136 4.78 -20.83 4.75
CA GLU A 136 6.19 -21.01 4.39
C GLU A 136 6.84 -19.77 3.76
N GLY A 137 6.15 -18.64 3.70
CA GLY A 137 6.72 -17.35 3.26
C GLY A 137 7.01 -17.22 1.77
N TYR A 138 6.56 -18.17 0.95
CA TYR A 138 6.71 -18.14 -0.50
C TYR A 138 5.36 -18.44 -1.17
N TYR A 139 5.07 -17.71 -2.25
CA TYR A 139 4.00 -17.92 -3.25
C TYR A 139 2.68 -17.17 -3.14
N ALA A 140 2.37 -16.48 -2.04
CA ALA A 140 1.35 -15.43 -1.84
C ALA A 140 0.73 -15.52 -0.43
N GLY A 141 0.08 -14.45 0.03
CA GLY A 141 -0.67 -14.39 1.28
C GLY A 141 -0.01 -13.52 2.35
N SER A 142 -0.42 -13.70 3.60
CA SER A 142 0.13 -12.98 4.75
C SER A 142 1.30 -13.72 5.38
N TRP A 143 2.45 -13.06 5.55
CA TRP A 143 3.65 -13.67 6.12
C TRP A 143 4.20 -12.92 7.33
N GLY A 144 4.75 -13.69 8.28
CA GLY A 144 5.48 -13.17 9.43
C GLY A 144 4.70 -13.32 10.75
N SER A 145 4.68 -12.26 11.56
CA SER A 145 4.03 -12.25 12.87
C SER A 145 2.56 -12.68 12.79
N THR A 146 2.02 -13.26 13.86
CA THR A 146 0.59 -13.58 13.95
C THR A 146 -0.27 -12.34 13.67
N ASN A 147 -1.30 -12.49 12.84
CA ASN A 147 -2.32 -11.48 12.50
C ASN A 147 -1.98 -10.46 11.38
N VAL A 148 -0.99 -10.69 10.51
CA VAL A 148 -0.74 -9.77 9.38
C VAL A 148 -1.98 -9.58 8.50
N GLY A 149 -2.63 -10.66 8.07
CA GLY A 149 -3.87 -10.59 7.29
C GLY A 149 -5.00 -9.88 8.03
N PRO A 150 -5.40 -10.33 9.24
CA PRO A 150 -6.40 -9.65 10.06
C PRO A 150 -6.13 -8.16 10.31
N ASN A 151 -4.90 -7.77 10.62
CA ASN A 151 -4.55 -6.36 10.85
C ASN A 151 -4.67 -5.52 9.59
N THR A 152 -4.27 -6.08 8.44
CA THR A 152 -4.41 -5.43 7.14
C THR A 152 -5.89 -5.17 6.81
N ARG A 153 -6.76 -6.16 7.03
CA ARG A 153 -8.21 -5.98 6.83
C ARG A 153 -8.80 -4.97 7.82
N ALA A 154 -8.34 -4.95 9.07
CA ALA A 154 -8.75 -3.95 10.04
C ALA A 154 -8.30 -2.53 9.63
N ALA A 155 -7.11 -2.37 9.03
CA ALA A 155 -6.63 -1.10 8.49
C ALA A 155 -7.52 -0.61 7.33
N ILE A 156 -7.91 -1.51 6.43
CA ILE A 156 -8.86 -1.22 5.34
C ILE A 156 -10.22 -0.81 5.91
N ALA A 157 -10.75 -1.56 6.89
CA ALA A 157 -12.02 -1.27 7.54
C ALA A 157 -12.03 0.11 8.20
N THR A 158 -10.94 0.44 8.92
CA THR A 158 -10.80 1.74 9.60
C THR A 158 -10.69 2.90 8.61
N SER A 159 -10.25 2.62 7.38
CA SER A 159 -10.13 3.60 6.31
C SER A 159 -11.38 3.69 5.41
N ALA A 160 -12.45 2.94 5.73
CA ALA A 160 -13.64 2.81 4.89
C ALA A 160 -14.32 4.13 4.54
N ASP A 161 -14.38 5.08 5.48
CA ASP A 161 -15.01 6.39 5.25
C ASP A 161 -14.28 7.21 4.17
N ARG A 162 -12.99 6.96 3.96
CA ARG A 162 -12.21 7.58 2.88
C ARG A 162 -12.27 6.79 1.57
N LEU A 163 -12.48 5.47 1.64
CA LEU A 163 -12.66 4.62 0.46
C LEU A 163 -14.02 4.84 -0.21
N ARG A 164 -15.10 4.94 0.57
CA ARG A 164 -16.48 5.02 0.04
C ARG A 164 -16.70 6.12 -1.00
N PRO A 165 -16.26 7.38 -0.81
CA PRO A 165 -16.46 8.43 -1.81
C PRO A 165 -15.77 8.14 -3.14
N MET A 166 -14.65 7.41 -3.13
CA MET A 166 -13.94 7.10 -4.37
C MET A 166 -14.73 6.14 -5.28
N ALA A 167 -15.75 5.44 -4.78
CA ALA A 167 -16.66 4.61 -5.56
C ALA A 167 -17.66 5.42 -6.41
N ASP A 168 -17.65 6.75 -6.31
CA ASP A 168 -18.34 7.61 -7.25
C ASP A 168 -17.72 7.52 -8.66
N ASP A 169 -16.42 7.20 -8.76
CA ASP A 169 -15.78 6.81 -10.02
C ASP A 169 -16.23 5.38 -10.40
N PRO A 170 -16.95 5.21 -11.52
CA PRO A 170 -17.47 3.90 -11.93
C PRO A 170 -16.36 2.88 -12.24
N GLU A 171 -15.15 3.32 -12.58
CA GLU A 171 -14.02 2.41 -12.82
C GLU A 171 -13.44 1.87 -11.50
N LEU A 172 -13.47 2.66 -10.43
CA LEU A 172 -12.96 2.25 -9.12
C LEU A 172 -13.99 1.50 -8.27
N ARG A 173 -15.28 1.74 -8.53
CA ARG A 173 -16.38 1.20 -7.72
C ARG A 173 -16.29 -0.31 -7.46
N PRO A 174 -16.07 -1.18 -8.45
CA PRO A 174 -16.04 -2.63 -8.21
C PRO A 174 -14.94 -3.04 -7.23
N VAL A 175 -13.76 -2.43 -7.36
CA VAL A 175 -12.60 -2.68 -6.49
C VAL A 175 -12.88 -2.17 -5.08
N ILE A 176 -13.39 -0.95 -4.94
CA ILE A 176 -13.73 -0.37 -3.63
C ILE A 176 -14.80 -1.19 -2.91
N ASP A 177 -15.86 -1.60 -3.61
CA ASP A 177 -16.92 -2.44 -3.04
C ASP A 177 -16.37 -3.78 -2.53
N ALA A 178 -15.41 -4.37 -3.25
CA ALA A 178 -14.76 -5.61 -2.82
C ALA A 178 -13.82 -5.37 -1.63
N LEU A 179 -13.01 -4.30 -1.64
CA LEU A 179 -12.17 -3.90 -0.50
C LEU A 179 -12.99 -3.71 0.78
N LEU A 180 -14.14 -3.05 0.68
CA LEU A 180 -15.02 -2.80 1.82
C LEU A 180 -15.68 -4.07 2.40
N ARG A 181 -15.69 -5.18 1.65
CA ARG A 181 -16.21 -6.49 2.11
C ARG A 181 -15.14 -7.38 2.74
N LEU A 182 -13.85 -7.05 2.60
CA LEU A 182 -12.75 -7.86 3.14
C LEU A 182 -12.89 -8.18 4.64
N PRO A 183 -13.28 -7.23 5.51
CA PRO A 183 -13.35 -7.51 6.96
C PRO A 183 -14.36 -8.61 7.31
N ASP A 184 -15.47 -8.67 6.56
CA ASP A 184 -16.59 -9.58 6.86
C ASP A 184 -16.52 -10.89 6.05
N ASN A 185 -16.06 -10.82 4.79
CA ASN A 185 -16.05 -11.94 3.85
C ASN A 185 -14.73 -12.01 3.06
N PRO A 186 -13.58 -12.26 3.71
CA PRO A 186 -12.26 -12.11 3.11
C PRO A 186 -12.04 -12.98 1.86
N GLU A 187 -12.47 -14.25 1.87
CA GLU A 187 -12.28 -15.17 0.74
C GLU A 187 -13.09 -14.75 -0.51
N GLN A 188 -14.37 -14.39 -0.31
CA GLN A 188 -15.23 -13.95 -1.40
C GLN A 188 -14.78 -12.59 -1.94
N ALA A 189 -14.40 -11.66 -1.06
CA ALA A 189 -13.85 -10.37 -1.45
C ALA A 189 -12.55 -10.53 -2.25
N ALA A 190 -11.64 -11.41 -1.81
CA ALA A 190 -10.40 -11.70 -2.54
C ALA A 190 -10.68 -12.30 -3.93
N THR A 191 -11.63 -13.23 -4.05
CA THR A 191 -12.03 -13.79 -5.35
C THR A 191 -12.56 -12.69 -6.29
N ALA A 192 -13.36 -11.77 -5.77
CA ALA A 192 -13.85 -10.63 -6.55
C ALA A 192 -12.73 -9.67 -6.95
N LEU A 193 -11.78 -9.40 -6.05
CA LEU A 193 -10.61 -8.55 -6.34
C LEU A 193 -9.73 -9.19 -7.42
N SER A 194 -9.39 -10.48 -7.32
CA SER A 194 -8.58 -11.18 -8.34
C SER A 194 -9.20 -11.05 -9.74
N ALA A 195 -10.51 -11.25 -9.85
CA ALA A 195 -11.23 -11.12 -11.12
C ALA A 195 -11.21 -9.69 -11.71
N LEU A 196 -10.88 -8.67 -10.92
CA LEU A 196 -10.83 -7.26 -11.34
C LEU A 196 -9.41 -6.77 -11.68
N VAL A 197 -8.36 -7.46 -11.23
CA VAL A 197 -6.96 -7.04 -11.38
C VAL A 197 -6.13 -7.97 -12.27
N ASP A 198 -6.68 -9.12 -12.70
CA ASP A 198 -6.04 -10.07 -13.62
C ASP A 198 -6.27 -9.73 -15.12
N ASP A 199 -6.74 -8.51 -15.46
CA ASP A 199 -7.13 -8.09 -16.83
C ASP A 199 -6.10 -7.18 -17.51
#